data_AF-A0A355AGD3-F1
#
_entry.id   AF-A0A355AGD3-F1
#
_cell.length_a   1.000
_cell.length_b   1.000
_cell.length_c   1.000
_cell.angle_alpha   90.00
_cell.angle_beta   90.00
_cell.angle_gamma   90.00
#
_symmetry.space_group_name_H-M   'P 1'
#
loop_
_entity.id
_entity.type
_entity.pdbx_description
1 polymer ?
#
loop_
_entity_poly.entity_id
_entity_poly.type
_entity_poly.pdbx_seq_one_letter_code
_entity_poly.pdbx_strand_id
1 'polypeptide(L)'
;MENNDTPTSAFRLIDSPWLWGLMFSLMALVGLGLIRPKFDVRQSQIEGRFLGRRQSTVERWRRQSGLEEIDLADSAVDPSTVKPKRIVPLWTLASAATVSVCGCGYMLYREWRKKENAR
;
A
#
# COMPACT_ATOMS: atom_id res chain seq x y z
N MET A 1 40.53 37.42 -24.62
CA MET A 1 40.36 35.95 -24.57
C MET A 1 39.88 35.63 -23.18
N GLU A 2 38.57 35.55 -23.01
CA GLU A 2 37.93 35.26 -21.72
C GLU A 2 37.94 33.74 -21.56
N ASN A 3 38.72 33.24 -20.60
CA ASN A 3 38.74 31.82 -20.26
C ASN A 3 37.38 31.46 -19.65
N ASN A 4 36.52 30.85 -20.47
CA ASN A 4 35.32 30.15 -20.02
C ASN A 4 35.72 28.82 -19.37
N ASP A 5 36.41 28.89 -18.23
CA ASP A 5 36.59 27.76 -17.34
C ASP A 5 35.28 27.59 -16.56
N THR A 6 34.24 27.09 -17.21
CA THR A 6 33.02 26.68 -16.50
C THR A 6 33.44 25.56 -15.54
N PRO A 7 33.29 25.73 -14.20
CA PRO A 7 33.64 24.67 -13.27
C PRO A 7 32.77 23.47 -13.60
N THR A 8 33.39 22.37 -14.01
CA THR A 8 32.72 21.09 -14.22
C THR A 8 32.06 20.73 -12.90
N SER A 9 30.73 20.79 -12.86
CA SER A 9 29.96 20.55 -11.64
C SER A 9 30.33 19.17 -11.08
N ALA A 10 31.04 19.17 -9.94
CA ALA A 10 31.41 17.94 -9.25
C ALA A 10 30.11 17.27 -8.81
N PHE A 11 29.91 16.02 -9.23
CA PHE A 11 28.72 15.26 -8.91
C PHE A 11 28.45 15.23 -7.41
N ARG A 12 27.24 15.62 -6.99
CA ARG A 12 26.75 15.48 -5.63
C ARG A 12 25.68 14.39 -5.62
N LEU A 13 25.76 13.48 -4.63
CA LEU A 13 24.73 12.43 -4.45
C LEU A 13 23.31 13.01 -4.33
N ILE A 14 23.18 14.20 -3.73
CA ILE A 14 21.89 14.86 -3.52
C ILE A 14 21.22 15.35 -4.81
N ASP A 15 22.00 15.45 -5.90
CA ASP A 15 21.49 15.79 -7.23
C ASP A 15 20.98 14.56 -8.00
N SER A 16 21.19 13.34 -7.47
CA SER A 16 20.71 12.12 -8.13
C SER A 16 19.20 11.95 -7.91
N PRO A 17 18.39 11.87 -9.00
CA PRO A 17 16.95 11.65 -8.88
C PRO A 17 16.62 10.29 -8.24
N TRP A 18 17.51 9.31 -8.34
CA TRP A 18 17.33 7.98 -7.76
C TRP A 18 17.48 7.96 -6.25
N LEU A 19 18.30 8.85 -5.68
CA LEU A 19 18.41 9.01 -4.24
C LEU A 19 17.06 9.47 -3.66
N TRP A 20 16.47 10.50 -4.28
CA TRP A 20 15.16 11.01 -3.88
C TRP A 20 14.07 9.96 -4.05
N GLY A 21 14.06 9.25 -5.18
CA GLY A 21 13.15 8.12 -5.40
C GLY A 21 13.24 7.06 -4.30
N LEU A 22 14.47 6.68 -3.90
CA LEU A 22 14.69 5.72 -2.82
C LEU A 22 14.20 6.25 -1.47
N MET A 23 14.46 7.52 -1.14
CA MET A 23 13.99 8.12 0.12
C MET A 23 12.47 8.18 0.21
N PHE A 24 11.79 8.64 -0.85
CA PHE A 24 10.33 8.71 -0.88
C PHE A 24 9.70 7.32 -0.80
N SER A 25 10.27 6.32 -1.50
CA SER A 25 9.75 4.96 -1.47
C SER A 25 9.98 4.29 -0.11
N LEU A 26 11.10 4.55 0.57
CA LEU A 26 11.30 4.12 1.96
C LEU A 26 10.32 4.79 2.92
N MET A 27 10.12 6.11 2.81
CA MET A 27 9.10 6.83 3.59
C MET A 27 7.71 6.26 3.35
N ALA A 28 7.36 5.91 2.10
CA ALA A 28 6.08 5.29 1.77
C ALA A 28 5.91 3.94 2.47
N LEU A 29 6.95 3.09 2.50
CA LEU A 29 6.91 1.80 3.22
C LEU A 29 6.70 2.01 4.72
N VAL A 30 7.40 2.97 5.32
CA VAL A 30 7.24 3.31 6.75
C VAL A 30 5.83 3.81 7.03
N GLY A 31 5.32 4.74 6.21
CA GLY A 31 3.97 5.25 6.32
C GLY A 31 2.92 4.13 6.21
N LEU A 32 3.10 3.21 5.26
CA LEU A 32 2.21 2.07 5.08
C LEU A 32 2.20 1.16 6.32
N GLY A 33 3.37 0.92 6.92
CA GLY A 33 3.51 0.13 8.15
C GLY A 33 2.79 0.76 9.34
N LEU A 34 2.99 2.07 9.56
CA LEU A 34 2.38 2.80 10.68
C LEU A 34 0.86 2.93 10.56
N ILE A 35 0.36 3.07 9.33
CA ILE A 35 -1.05 3.36 9.08
C ILE A 35 -1.91 2.08 9.01
N ARG A 36 -1.29 0.91 8.81
CA ARG A 36 -1.95 -0.41 8.74
C ARG A 36 -2.98 -0.70 9.85
N PRO A 37 -2.67 -0.60 11.16
CA PRO A 37 -3.64 -0.95 12.21
C PRO A 37 -4.89 -0.05 12.19
N LYS A 38 -4.73 1.21 11.80
CA LYS A 38 -5.84 2.18 11.75
C LYS A 38 -6.83 1.87 10.63
N PHE A 39 -6.35 1.43 9.47
CA PHE A 39 -7.22 1.04 8.36
C PHE A 39 -7.93 -0.28 8.62
N ASP A 40 -7.28 -1.22 9.31
CA ASP A 40 -7.88 -2.52 9.62
C ASP A 40 -9.15 -2.36 10.46
N VAL A 41 -9.13 -1.48 11.47
CA VAL A 41 -10.29 -1.19 12.32
C VAL A 41 -11.41 -0.48 11.53
N ARG A 42 -11.07 0.43 10.62
CA ARG A 42 -12.08 1.16 9.85
C ARG A 42 -12.72 0.29 8.77
N GLN A 43 -11.93 -0.55 8.09
CA GLN A 43 -12.46 -1.46 7.09
C GLN A 43 -13.36 -2.52 7.70
N SER A 44 -13.03 -3.08 8.86
CA SER A 44 -13.89 -4.07 9.54
C SER A 44 -15.27 -3.51 9.90
N GLN A 45 -15.32 -2.25 10.36
CA GLN A 45 -16.58 -1.57 10.67
C GLN A 45 -17.43 -1.32 9.42
N ILE A 46 -16.81 -0.93 8.31
CA ILE A 46 -17.51 -0.68 7.04
C ILE A 46 -18.04 -2.00 6.48
N GLU A 47 -17.18 -3.02 6.38
CA GLU A 47 -17.53 -4.34 5.86
C GLU A 47 -18.63 -5.00 6.71
N GLY A 48 -18.57 -4.88 8.04
CA GLY A 48 -19.64 -5.35 8.93
C GLY A 48 -21.00 -4.71 8.63
N ARG A 49 -21.05 -3.38 8.43
CA ARG A 49 -22.29 -2.68 8.07
C ARG A 49 -22.82 -3.07 6.68
N PHE A 50 -21.92 -3.33 5.72
CA PHE A 50 -22.31 -3.78 4.39
C PHE A 50 -22.88 -5.20 4.40
N LEU A 51 -22.22 -6.13 5.12
CA LEU A 51 -22.68 -7.50 5.26
C LEU A 51 -24.05 -7.58 5.95
N GLY A 52 -24.25 -6.81 7.03
CA GLY A 52 -25.54 -6.76 7.72
C GLY A 52 -26.68 -6.25 6.82
N ARG A 53 -26.43 -5.21 6.01
CA ARG A 53 -27.42 -4.76 5.01
C ARG A 53 -27.73 -5.83 3.98
N ARG A 54 -26.71 -6.49 3.41
CA ARG A 54 -26.88 -7.53 2.39
C ARG A 54 -27.68 -8.71 2.93
N GLN A 55 -27.36 -9.18 4.13
CA GLN A 55 -28.11 -10.24 4.80
C GLN A 55 -29.57 -9.85 5.05
N SER A 56 -29.82 -8.63 5.53
CA SER A 56 -31.20 -8.15 5.74
C SER A 56 -32.03 -8.11 4.45
N THR A 57 -31.42 -7.80 3.30
CA THR A 57 -32.09 -7.83 2.00
C THR A 57 -32.41 -9.26 1.56
N VAL A 58 -31.45 -10.17 1.73
CA VAL A 58 -31.63 -11.60 1.40
C VAL A 58 -32.75 -12.21 2.25
N GLU A 59 -32.79 -11.92 3.55
CA GLU A 59 -33.86 -12.42 4.43
C GLU A 59 -35.24 -11.88 4.05
N ARG A 60 -35.34 -10.58 3.71
CA ARG A 60 -36.60 -10.01 3.21
C ARG A 60 -37.09 -10.73 1.95
N TRP A 61 -36.17 -11.03 1.03
CA TRP A 61 -36.50 -11.77 -0.20
C TRP A 61 -36.91 -13.22 0.08
N ARG A 62 -36.24 -13.89 1.04
CA ARG A 62 -36.63 -15.25 1.48
C ARG A 62 -38.03 -15.29 2.06
N ARG A 63 -38.35 -14.38 2.97
CA ARG A 63 -39.69 -14.27 3.56
C ARG A 63 -40.77 -14.05 2.50
N GLN A 64 -40.50 -13.21 1.49
CA GLN A 64 -41.40 -13.00 0.36
C GLN A 64 -41.56 -14.24 -0.52
N SER A 65 -40.52 -15.07 -0.61
CA SER A 65 -40.50 -16.30 -1.41
C SER A 65 -41.07 -17.52 -0.66
N GLY A 66 -41.55 -17.34 0.57
CA GLY A 66 -42.05 -18.44 1.42
C GLY A 66 -40.99 -19.44 1.85
N LEU A 67 -39.71 -19.06 1.77
CA LEU A 67 -38.59 -19.90 2.23
C LEU A 67 -38.45 -19.82 3.75
N GLU A 68 -37.93 -20.89 4.35
CA GLU A 68 -37.65 -20.96 5.78
C GLU A 68 -36.68 -19.86 6.22
N GLU A 69 -37.01 -19.22 7.34
CA GLU A 69 -36.25 -18.11 7.90
C GLU A 69 -34.94 -18.63 8.49
N ILE A 70 -33.82 -18.00 8.12
CA ILE A 70 -32.55 -18.27 8.81
C ILE A 70 -32.43 -17.31 9.97
N ASP A 71 -32.20 -17.86 11.17
CA ASP A 71 -31.84 -17.04 12.31
C ASP A 71 -30.42 -16.48 12.13
N LEU A 72 -30.39 -15.20 11.73
CA LEU A 72 -29.17 -14.42 11.55
C LEU A 72 -28.40 -14.22 12.86
N ALA A 73 -29.07 -14.28 14.02
CA ALA A 73 -28.43 -14.13 15.33
C ALA A 73 -27.65 -15.40 15.70
N ASP A 74 -28.18 -16.56 15.36
CA ASP A 74 -27.53 -17.86 15.59
C ASP A 74 -26.37 -18.13 14.62
N SER A 75 -26.43 -17.53 13.43
CA SER A 75 -25.36 -17.61 12.42
C SER A 75 -24.38 -16.42 12.46
N ALA A 76 -24.52 -15.53 13.45
CA ALA A 76 -23.61 -14.42 13.69
C ALA A 76 -22.28 -14.94 14.26
N VAL A 77 -21.30 -15.17 13.37
CA VAL A 77 -19.94 -15.50 13.79
C VAL A 77 -19.27 -14.25 14.37
N ASP A 78 -18.64 -14.40 15.53
CA ASP A 78 -17.90 -13.33 16.18
C ASP A 78 -16.88 -12.71 15.19
N PRO A 79 -16.90 -11.38 14.98
CA PRO A 79 -16.00 -10.70 14.05
C PRO A 79 -14.51 -10.87 14.41
N SER A 80 -14.18 -11.28 15.63
CA SER A 80 -12.82 -11.68 16.00
C SER A 80 -12.36 -13.01 15.37
N THR A 81 -13.31 -13.87 14.98
CA THR A 81 -13.07 -15.21 14.42
C THR A 81 -13.02 -15.20 12.89
N VAL A 82 -13.75 -14.29 12.24
CA VAL A 82 -13.76 -14.13 10.77
C VAL A 82 -12.84 -12.99 10.38
N LYS A 83 -11.61 -13.31 9.92
CA LYS A 83 -10.74 -12.29 9.33
C LYS A 83 -11.45 -11.68 8.10
N PRO A 84 -11.77 -10.38 8.11
CA PRO A 84 -12.45 -9.75 6.99
C PRO A 84 -11.62 -9.91 5.72
N LYS A 85 -12.24 -10.43 4.65
CA LYS A 85 -11.60 -10.60 3.35
C LYS A 85 -11.47 -9.22 2.71
N ARG A 86 -10.33 -8.57 2.96
CA ARG A 86 -9.99 -7.20 2.55
C ARG A 86 -10.25 -6.96 1.06
N ILE A 87 -11.12 -5.99 0.75
CA ILE A 87 -11.45 -5.61 -0.64
C ILE A 87 -10.29 -4.85 -1.31
N VAL A 88 -9.57 -4.01 -0.54
CA VAL A 88 -8.37 -3.29 -1.02
C VAL A 88 -7.15 -3.85 -0.30
N PRO A 89 -6.29 -4.61 -0.98
CA PRO A 89 -5.15 -5.22 -0.32
C PRO A 89 -4.03 -4.19 -0.14
N LEU A 90 -3.62 -3.92 1.09
CA LEU A 90 -2.43 -3.13 1.40
C LEU A 90 -1.14 -3.71 0.77
N TRP A 91 -1.15 -4.99 0.36
CA TRP A 91 0.00 -5.63 -0.27
C TRP A 91 0.34 -5.03 -1.64
N THR A 92 -0.63 -4.47 -2.38
CA THR A 92 -0.36 -3.88 -3.70
C THR A 92 0.51 -2.63 -3.55
N LEU A 93 0.15 -1.73 -2.65
CA LEU A 93 0.94 -0.55 -2.30
C LEU A 93 2.31 -0.95 -1.73
N ALA A 94 2.36 -1.97 -0.87
CA ALA A 94 3.63 -2.48 -0.35
C ALA A 94 4.54 -3.02 -1.46
N SER A 95 3.99 -3.79 -2.39
CA SER A 95 4.75 -4.35 -3.53
C SER A 95 5.25 -3.25 -4.46
N ALA A 96 4.41 -2.26 -4.78
CA ALA A 96 4.80 -1.13 -5.63
C ALA A 96 5.93 -0.31 -4.99
N ALA A 97 5.82 -0.01 -3.69
CA ALA A 97 6.85 0.70 -2.96
C ALA A 97 8.15 -0.12 -2.86
N THR A 98 8.05 -1.44 -2.63
CA THR A 98 9.22 -2.34 -2.58
C THR A 98 9.95 -2.39 -3.92
N VAL A 99 9.21 -2.57 -5.03
CA VAL A 99 9.77 -2.55 -6.39
C VAL A 99 10.46 -1.21 -6.67
N SER A 100 9.85 -0.10 -6.24
CA SER A 100 10.43 1.23 -6.39
C SER A 100 11.73 1.39 -5.59
N VAL A 101 11.78 0.91 -4.34
CA VAL A 101 13.02 0.90 -3.53
C VAL A 101 14.11 0.09 -4.23
N CYS A 102 13.80 -1.11 -4.71
CA CYS A 102 14.77 -1.94 -5.43
C CYS A 102 15.25 -1.27 -6.72
N GLY A 103 14.35 -0.69 -7.52
CA GLY A 103 14.68 -0.02 -8.77
C GLY A 103 15.53 1.22 -8.56
N CYS A 104 15.15 2.09 -7.61
CA CYS A 104 15.90 3.30 -7.29
C CYS A 104 17.26 2.96 -6.67
N GLY A 105 17.31 1.98 -5.76
CA GLY A 105 18.56 1.53 -5.14
C GLY A 105 19.52 0.94 -6.16
N TYR A 106 19.03 0.13 -7.10
CA TYR A 106 19.84 -0.42 -8.18
C TYR A 106 20.38 0.66 -9.12
N MET A 107 19.54 1.62 -9.53
CA MET A 107 19.99 2.73 -10.38
C MET A 107 21.01 3.62 -9.69
N LEU A 108 20.79 3.94 -8.41
CA LEU A 108 21.73 4.72 -7.61
C LEU A 108 23.08 4.00 -7.46
N TYR A 109 23.05 2.70 -7.17
CA TYR A 109 24.26 1.87 -7.10
C TYR A 109 25.00 1.84 -8.44
N ARG A 110 24.26 1.72 -9.56
CA ARG A 110 24.85 1.75 -10.91
C ARG A 110 25.50 3.10 -11.23
N GLU A 111 24.86 4.21 -10.89
CA GLU A 111 25.42 5.55 -11.08
C GLU A 111 26.69 5.76 -10.25
N TRP A 112 26.67 5.30 -9.00
CA TRP A 112 27.82 5.38 -8.12
C TRP A 112 29.01 4.59 -8.66
N ARG A 113 28.79 3.32 -9.07
CA ARG A 113 29.82 2.46 -9.70
C ARG A 113 30.39 3.05 -10.99
N LYS A 114 29.55 3.65 -11.85
CA LYS A 114 30.04 4.29 -13.08
C LYS A 114 30.99 5.44 -12.80
N LYS A 115 30.76 6.19 -11.71
CA LYS A 115 31.60 7.33 -11.34
C LYS A 115 32.86 6.92 -10.62
N GLU A 116 32.80 5.86 -9.81
CA GLU A 116 33.99 5.26 -9.19
C GLU A 116 34.96 4.75 -10.26
N ASN A 117 34.46 4.08 -11.30
CA ASN A 117 35.28 3.59 -12.42
C ASN A 117 35.77 4.70 -13.37
N ALA A 118 35.22 5.92 -13.27
CA ALA A 118 35.61 7.07 -14.10
C ALA A 118 36.58 8.02 -13.38
N ARG A 119 36.91 7.73 -12.12
CA ARG A 119 37.99 8.35 -11.35
C ARG A 119 39.27 7.55 -11.49
#